data_AF-A0A2Z3R4G0-F1
#
_entry.id   AF-A0A2Z3R4G0-F1
#
_cell.length_a   1.000
_cell.length_b   1.000
_cell.length_c   1.000
_cell.angle_alpha   90.00
_cell.angle_beta   90.00
_cell.angle_gamma   90.00
#
_symmetry.space_group_name_H-M   'P 1'
#
loop_
_entity.id
_entity.type
_entity.pdbx_description
1 polymer ?
#
loop_
_entity_poly.entity_id
_entity_poly.type
_entity_poly.pdbx_seq_one_letter_code
_entity_poly.pdbx_strand_id
1 'polypeptide(L)'
;MGHKVDFLCRACRYEERDLAVGCGRRPQPCLRLFRCDNCHSIGSTWVDAGGVPRCSLCYHDAITLLADDVMVVACPKCAATGTFVHHREDVWE
;
A
#
# COMPACT_ATOMS: atom_id res chain seq x y z
N MET A 1 1.48 -4.74 -15.60
CA MET A 1 2.59 -3.92 -15.07
C MET A 1 2.35 -3.60 -13.62
N GLY A 2 3.19 -4.15 -12.75
CA GLY A 2 3.26 -3.80 -11.35
C GLY A 2 4.71 -3.57 -10.91
N HIS A 3 4.90 -3.12 -9.69
CA HIS A 3 6.19 -2.93 -9.06
C HIS A 3 6.10 -3.16 -7.54
N LYS A 4 7.25 -3.32 -6.88
CA LYS A 4 7.34 -3.35 -5.41
C LYS A 4 7.76 -2.00 -4.85
N VAL A 5 7.26 -1.71 -3.67
CA VAL A 5 7.63 -0.58 -2.84
C VAL A 5 7.81 -1.01 -1.40
N ASP A 6 8.70 -0.33 -0.69
CA ASP A 6 8.79 -0.42 0.76
C ASP A 6 8.31 0.87 1.40
N PHE A 7 7.73 0.80 2.58
CA PHE A 7 7.45 1.96 3.41
C PHE A 7 8.54 2.12 4.46
N LEU A 8 9.07 3.33 4.63
CA LEU A 8 10.04 3.65 5.67
C LEU A 8 9.70 4.94 6.41
N CYS A 9 9.58 4.84 7.73
CA CYS A 9 9.52 6.01 8.61
C CYS A 9 10.90 6.31 9.20
N ARG A 10 11.47 7.48 8.88
CA ARG A 10 12.78 7.89 9.41
C ARG A 10 12.78 8.27 10.89
N ALA A 11 11.62 8.65 11.44
CA ALA A 11 11.50 9.08 12.84
C ALA A 11 11.55 7.91 13.83
N CYS A 12 10.70 6.89 13.63
CA CYS A 12 10.60 5.74 14.54
C CYS A 12 11.20 4.45 13.99
N ARG A 13 11.81 4.49 12.80
CA ARG A 13 12.42 3.34 12.11
C ARG A 13 11.43 2.21 11.79
N TYR A 14 10.12 2.46 11.85
CA TYR A 14 9.13 1.51 11.37
C TYR A 14 9.23 1.38 9.86
N GLU A 15 9.13 0.14 9.39
CA GLU A 15 9.21 -0.23 8.00
C GLU A 15 8.20 -1.32 7.68
N GLU A 16 7.67 -1.26 6.47
CA GLU A 16 6.86 -2.32 5.87
C GLU A 16 7.48 -2.66 4.52
N ARG A 17 7.79 -3.93 4.28
CA ARG A 17 8.57 -4.35 3.11
C ARG A 17 7.73 -5.12 2.12
N ASP A 18 8.20 -5.18 0.88
CA ASP A 18 7.64 -6.02 -0.19
C ASP A 18 6.16 -5.69 -0.51
N LEU A 19 5.74 -4.44 -0.36
CA LEU A 19 4.40 -4.02 -0.73
C LEU A 19 4.31 -3.96 -2.25
N ALA A 20 3.34 -4.66 -2.83
CA ALA A 20 3.20 -4.72 -4.28
C ALA A 20 2.08 -3.78 -4.77
N VAL A 21 2.33 -3.14 -5.91
CA VAL A 21 1.42 -2.19 -6.56
C VAL A 21 1.36 -2.54 -8.03
N GLY A 22 0.18 -2.57 -8.64
CA GLY A 22 0.10 -2.78 -10.07
C GLY A 22 -1.24 -3.25 -10.57
N CYS A 23 -1.40 -3.19 -11.88
CA CYS A 23 -2.57 -3.72 -12.56
C CYS A 23 -2.14 -4.74 -13.62
N GLY A 24 -2.95 -5.78 -13.79
CA GLY A 24 -2.83 -6.66 -14.94
C GLY A 24 -3.15 -5.94 -16.25
N ARG A 25 -3.22 -6.69 -17.36
CA ARG A 25 -3.61 -6.12 -18.68
C ARG A 25 -5.03 -5.56 -18.70
N ARG A 26 -5.90 -6.06 -17.81
CA ARG A 26 -7.24 -5.54 -17.61
C ARG A 26 -7.19 -4.47 -16.51
N PRO A 27 -8.05 -3.44 -16.57
CA PRO A 27 -8.06 -2.36 -15.59
C PRO A 27 -8.36 -2.83 -14.17
N GLN A 28 -8.95 -4.02 -14.00
CA GLN A 28 -9.13 -4.69 -12.73
C GLN A 28 -8.98 -6.22 -12.92
N PRO A 29 -8.53 -6.95 -11.89
CA PRO A 29 -8.13 -6.43 -10.57
C PRO A 29 -6.77 -5.74 -10.54
N CYS A 30 -6.64 -4.75 -9.66
CA CYS A 30 -5.38 -4.07 -9.37
C CYS A 30 -4.96 -4.28 -7.93
N LEU A 31 -3.68 -4.42 -7.69
CA LEU A 31 -3.08 -4.38 -6.37
C LEU A 31 -2.74 -2.92 -6.03
N ARG A 32 -3.33 -2.40 -4.95
CA ARG A 32 -3.19 -1.00 -4.53
C ARG A 32 -2.72 -0.91 -3.10
N LEU A 33 -1.98 0.15 -2.79
CA LEU A 33 -1.63 0.49 -1.42
C LEU A 33 -2.87 0.97 -0.65
N PHE A 34 -2.90 0.67 0.64
CA PHE A 34 -3.95 1.13 1.54
C PHE A 34 -3.39 1.56 2.90
N ARG A 35 -4.17 2.36 3.61
CA ARG A 35 -4.08 2.56 5.06
C ARG A 35 -5.37 2.09 5.71
N CYS A 36 -5.28 1.28 6.76
CA CYS A 36 -6.46 0.83 7.49
C CYS A 36 -6.92 1.90 8.48
N ASP A 37 -8.22 2.14 8.58
CA ASP A 37 -8.74 3.14 9.52
C ASP A 37 -8.84 2.57 10.96
N ASN A 38 -8.89 1.24 11.10
CA ASN A 38 -8.98 0.57 12.40
C ASN A 38 -7.60 0.23 13.01
N CYS A 39 -6.76 -0.56 12.33
CA CYS A 39 -5.44 -0.92 12.88
C CYS A 39 -4.32 0.03 12.45
N HIS A 40 -4.65 1.07 11.67
CA HIS A 40 -3.72 2.05 11.11
C HIS A 40 -2.65 1.50 10.17
N SER A 41 -2.54 0.19 9.97
CA SER A 41 -1.52 -0.44 9.13
C SER A 41 -1.50 0.08 7.70
N ILE A 42 -0.31 0.08 7.11
CA ILE A 42 -0.13 0.28 5.66
C ILE A 42 0.09 -1.10 5.04
N GLY A 43 -0.47 -1.32 3.84
CA GLY A 43 -0.26 -2.57 3.12
C GLY A 43 -0.70 -2.49 1.67
N SER A 44 -0.65 -3.61 0.96
CA SER A 44 -1.22 -3.76 -0.38
C SER A 44 -2.41 -4.72 -0.38
N THR A 45 -3.46 -4.41 -1.16
CA THR A 45 -4.65 -5.25 -1.27
C THR A 45 -5.18 -5.27 -2.70
N TRP A 46 -5.87 -6.35 -3.07
CA TRP A 46 -6.50 -6.48 -4.37
C TRP A 46 -7.80 -5.68 -4.42
N VAL A 47 -7.98 -4.93 -5.49
CA VAL A 47 -9.18 -4.13 -5.77
C VAL A 47 -9.81 -4.67 -7.04
N ASP A 48 -10.91 -5.41 -6.87
CA ASP A 48 -11.74 -5.99 -7.92
C ASP A 48 -12.88 -5.05 -8.36
N ALA A 49 -13.48 -5.35 -9.51
CA ALA A 49 -14.69 -4.68 -9.98
C ALA A 49 -15.88 -4.98 -9.04
N GLY A 50 -16.24 -4.01 -8.20
CA GLY A 50 -17.40 -4.11 -7.30
C GLY A 50 -17.12 -4.81 -5.96
N GLY A 51 -15.86 -5.15 -5.68
CA GLY A 51 -15.44 -5.64 -4.36
C GLY A 51 -15.17 -4.48 -3.39
N VAL A 52 -15.54 -4.65 -2.11
CA VAL A 52 -15.10 -3.73 -1.05
C VAL A 52 -13.70 -4.18 -0.61
N PRO A 53 -12.65 -3.39 -0.87
CA PRO A 53 -11.30 -3.78 -0.52
C PRO A 53 -11.16 -3.79 1.01
N ARG A 54 -10.40 -4.75 1.54
CA ARG A 54 -10.23 -4.96 2.98
C ARG A 54 -8.77 -4.89 3.39
N CYS A 55 -8.55 -4.54 4.65
CA CYS A 55 -7.24 -4.62 5.26
C CYS A 55 -6.75 -6.08 5.26
N SER A 56 -5.59 -6.35 4.67
CA SER A 56 -5.01 -7.70 4.64
C SER A 56 -4.52 -8.19 6.01
N LEU A 57 -4.46 -7.31 7.01
CA LEU A 57 -3.98 -7.62 8.37
C LEU A 57 -5.11 -7.84 9.37
N CYS A 58 -6.10 -6.93 9.43
CA CYS A 58 -7.21 -7.02 10.38
C CYS A 58 -8.57 -7.33 9.73
N TYR A 59 -8.62 -7.49 8.40
CA TYR A 59 -9.83 -7.80 7.62
C TYR A 59 -10.97 -6.78 7.70
N HIS A 60 -10.73 -5.61 8.29
CA HIS A 60 -11.71 -4.53 8.31
C HIS A 60 -11.94 -3.95 6.90
N ASP A 61 -13.19 -3.60 6.62
CA ASP A 61 -13.68 -3.05 5.35
C ASP A 61 -13.42 -1.54 5.20
N ALA A 62 -13.19 -0.81 6.30
CA ALA A 62 -12.78 0.58 6.23
C ALA A 62 -11.26 0.70 6.01
N ILE A 63 -10.88 0.81 4.74
CA ILE A 63 -9.53 1.18 4.34
C ILE A 63 -9.55 2.40 3.43
N THR A 64 -8.56 3.26 3.60
CA THR A 64 -8.26 4.35 2.66
C THR A 64 -7.29 3.82 1.62
N LEU A 65 -7.71 3.73 0.36
CA LEU A 65 -6.79 3.45 -0.76
C LEU A 65 -5.89 4.65 -1.00
N LEU A 66 -4.60 4.39 -1.20
CA LEU A 66 -3.62 5.43 -1.49
C LEU A 66 -3.44 5.56 -3.02
N ALA A 67 -3.15 6.78 -3.47
CA ALA A 67 -2.88 7.05 -4.88
C ALA A 67 -1.61 6.33 -5.35
N ASP A 68 -1.51 6.03 -6.64
CA ASP A 68 -0.37 5.28 -7.21
C ASP A 68 0.94 6.09 -7.17
N ASP A 69 0.82 7.42 -7.20
CA ASP A 69 1.90 8.40 -7.11
C ASP A 69 2.17 8.89 -5.68
N VAL A 70 1.59 8.22 -4.67
CA VAL A 70 1.81 8.59 -3.28
C VAL A 70 3.26 8.35 -2.87
N MET A 71 3.98 9.43 -2.59
CA MET A 71 5.38 9.33 -2.15
C MET A 71 5.51 9.34 -0.62
N VAL A 72 4.53 9.95 0.08
CA VAL A 72 4.60 10.18 1.53
C VAL A 72 3.25 9.97 2.20
N VAL A 73 3.26 9.32 3.37
CA VAL A 73 2.08 9.15 4.22
C VAL A 73 2.44 9.24 5.71
N ALA A 74 1.45 9.49 6.56
CA ALA A 74 1.64 9.46 8.00
C ALA A 74 2.00 8.05 8.48
N CYS A 75 3.07 7.93 9.26
CA CYS A 75 3.51 6.68 9.83
C CYS A 75 2.44 6.10 10.76
N PRO A 76 2.08 4.81 10.62
CA PRO A 76 1.03 4.20 11.43
C PRO A 76 1.44 4.06 12.91
N LYS A 77 2.75 4.05 13.20
CA LYS A 77 3.30 3.85 14.54
C LYS A 77 3.50 5.15 15.32
N CYS A 78 3.89 6.24 14.66
CA CYS A 78 4.30 7.48 15.33
C CYS A 78 3.71 8.77 14.73
N ALA A 79 2.84 8.66 13.73
CA ALA A 79 2.23 9.77 13.00
C ALA A 79 3.18 10.72 12.25
N ALA A 80 4.50 10.63 12.45
CA ALA A 80 5.49 11.36 11.65
C ALA A 80 5.44 10.92 10.17
N THR A 81 5.94 11.74 9.26
CA THR A 81 5.99 11.40 7.84
C THR A 81 6.87 10.18 7.58
N GLY A 82 6.35 9.21 6.84
CA GLY A 82 7.13 8.14 6.20
C GLY A 82 7.03 8.23 4.68
N THR A 83 7.89 7.49 4.01
CA THR A 83 8.11 7.59 2.56
C THR A 83 8.02 6.21 1.93
N PHE A 84 7.43 6.13 0.74
CA PHE A 84 7.51 4.93 -0.09
C PHE A 84 8.79 4.94 -0.93
N VAL A 85 9.51 3.83 -0.93
CA VAL A 85 10.74 3.61 -1.68
C VAL A 85 10.43 2.63 -2.79
N HIS A 86 10.47 3.08 -4.04
CA HIS A 86 10.21 2.24 -5.21
C HIS A 86 11.46 1.47 -5.61
N HIS A 87 11.32 0.17 -5.81
CA HIS A 87 12.39 -0.66 -6.34
C HIS A 87 12.29 -0.67 -7.87
N ARG A 88 13.26 -0.03 -8.53
CA ARG A 88 13.30 0.10 -10.00
C ARG A 88 13.43 -1.23 -10.73
N GLU A 89 13.95 -2.27 -10.08
CA GLU A 89 14.25 -3.57 -10.69
C GLU A 89 13.07 -4.54 -10.68
N ASP A 90 12.00 -4.20 -9.96
CA ASP A 90 10.89 -5.12 -9.66
C ASP A 90 9.66 -4.85 -10.52
N VAL A 91 9.83 -4.42 -11.77
CA VAL A 91 8.70 -4.23 -12.67
C VAL A 91 8.23 -5.60 -13.18
N TRP A 92 7.08 -6.06 -12.70
CA TRP A 92 6.45 -7.31 -13.13
C TRP A 92 5.55 -7.05 -14.35
N GLU A 93 5.72 -7.83 -15.41
CA GLU A 93 4.90 -7.76 -16.64
C GLU A 93 3.54 -8.45 -16.51
#